data_AF-A0A2T4GYA2-F1
#
_entry.id   AF-A0A2T4GYA2-F1
#
_cell.length_a   1.000
_cell.length_b   1.000
_cell.length_c   1.000
_cell.angle_alpha   90.00
_cell.angle_beta   90.00
_cell.angle_gamma   90.00
#
_symmetry.space_group_name_H-M   'P 1'
#
loop_
_entity.id
_entity.type
_entity.pdbx_description
1 polymer ?
#
loop_
_entity_poly.entity_id
_entity_poly.type
_entity_poly.pdbx_seq_one_letter_code
_entity_poly.pdbx_strand_id
1 'polypeptide(L)'
;MAKDDPALLGALFHHLVLPPKLPRKVDGDNIEMKRSLGCRLLCASRIVCGAGDSKVWERLKASLEATIDLHVGNFSQEDLWNSLMDVRHSRGAIWLAIHLEPQNAALIVHMDDGGENVIFEEFQTAAPVADVLKTENALTWDFPSRAIAIPTSEFTDH
;
A
#
# COMPACT_ATOMS: atom_id res chain seq x y z
N MET A 1 -3.40 -6.00 -24.37
CA MET A 1 -3.94 -5.09 -23.35
C MET A 1 -5.43 -5.03 -23.60
N ALA A 2 -6.26 -5.50 -22.65
CA ALA A 2 -7.71 -5.32 -22.75
C ALA A 2 -8.00 -3.81 -22.81
N LYS A 3 -9.00 -3.43 -23.60
CA LYS A 3 -9.36 -2.02 -23.77
C LYS A 3 -10.12 -1.61 -22.50
N ASP A 4 -9.47 -0.87 -21.62
CA ASP A 4 -10.09 -0.35 -20.40
C ASP A 4 -11.39 0.40 -20.76
N ASP A 5 -12.45 0.19 -19.97
CA ASP A 5 -13.71 0.92 -20.11
C ASP A 5 -13.44 2.45 -20.06
N PRO A 6 -14.00 3.26 -20.98
CA PRO A 6 -13.94 4.71 -20.91
C PRO A 6 -14.25 5.30 -19.53
N ALA A 7 -15.16 4.68 -18.76
CA ALA A 7 -15.47 5.10 -17.39
C ALA A 7 -14.28 4.87 -16.43
N LEU A 8 -13.60 3.73 -16.53
CA LEU A 8 -12.41 3.39 -15.76
C LEU A 8 -11.25 4.33 -16.10
N LEU A 9 -11.04 4.64 -17.38
CA LEU A 9 -10.03 5.60 -17.82
C LEU A 9 -10.30 7.01 -17.28
N GLY A 10 -11.57 7.44 -17.28
CA GLY A 10 -11.99 8.70 -16.69
C GLY A 10 -11.68 8.78 -15.19
N ALA A 11 -12.00 7.72 -14.44
CA ALA A 11 -11.67 7.62 -13.02
C ALA A 11 -10.15 7.70 -12.79
N LEU A 12 -9.36 6.88 -13.51
CA LEU A 12 -7.90 6.88 -13.41
C LEU A 12 -7.29 8.25 -13.71
N PHE A 13 -7.81 8.96 -14.72
CA PHE A 13 -7.36 10.31 -15.04
C PHE A 13 -7.58 11.29 -13.89
N HIS A 14 -8.74 11.24 -13.22
CA HIS A 14 -9.02 12.09 -12.06
C HIS A 14 -8.14 11.76 -10.84
N HIS A 15 -7.62 10.53 -10.72
CA HIS A 15 -6.70 10.16 -9.64
C HIS A 15 -5.23 10.51 -9.93
N LEU A 16 -4.83 10.54 -11.20
CA LEU A 16 -3.46 10.84 -11.62
C LEU A 16 -3.23 12.34 -11.86
N VAL A 17 -4.22 13.00 -12.45
CA VAL A 17 -4.17 14.42 -12.76
C VAL A 17 -5.02 15.11 -11.71
N LEU A 18 -4.36 15.68 -10.68
CA LEU A 18 -4.99 16.48 -9.62
C LEU A 18 -6.10 17.34 -10.23
N PRO A 19 -7.38 16.95 -10.07
CA PRO A 19 -8.42 17.58 -10.84
C PRO A 19 -8.63 18.98 -10.26
N PRO A 20 -8.87 20.00 -11.09
CA PRO A 20 -9.14 21.36 -10.61
C PRO A 20 -10.36 21.44 -9.67
N LYS A 21 -11.19 20.38 -9.63
CA LYS A 21 -12.20 20.15 -8.61
C LYS A 21 -11.92 18.80 -7.95
N LEU A 22 -11.56 18.83 -6.68
CA LEU A 22 -11.38 17.62 -5.88
C LEU A 22 -12.68 16.80 -5.85
N PRO A 23 -12.61 15.46 -5.96
CA PRO A 23 -13.76 14.60 -5.79
C PRO A 23 -14.43 14.89 -4.44
N ARG A 24 -15.74 15.20 -4.47
CA ARG A 24 -16.53 15.47 -3.24
C ARG A 24 -17.10 14.20 -2.61
N LYS A 25 -16.86 13.04 -3.23
CA LYS A 25 -17.31 11.72 -2.79
C LYS A 25 -16.19 10.73 -3.01
N VAL A 26 -16.08 9.77 -2.11
CA VAL A 26 -15.23 8.58 -2.28
C VAL A 26 -15.82 7.77 -3.44
N ASP A 27 -14.99 7.31 -4.37
CA ASP A 27 -15.40 6.53 -5.55
C ASP A 27 -15.88 5.10 -5.20
N GLY A 28 -16.07 4.80 -3.91
CA GLY A 28 -16.32 3.46 -3.37
C GLY A 28 -15.09 2.57 -3.42
N ASP A 29 -15.26 1.30 -3.02
CA ASP A 29 -14.22 0.29 -3.14
C ASP A 29 -14.14 -0.19 -4.60
N ASN A 30 -13.39 0.55 -5.42
CA ASN A 30 -13.16 0.22 -6.81
C ASN A 30 -11.86 -0.57 -6.96
N ILE A 31 -11.94 -1.88 -6.69
CA ILE A 31 -10.83 -2.83 -6.79
C ILE A 31 -10.19 -2.79 -8.18
N GLU A 32 -10.99 -2.68 -9.25
CA GLU A 32 -10.50 -2.62 -10.63
C GLU A 32 -9.68 -1.35 -10.90
N MET A 33 -10.11 -0.20 -10.37
CA MET A 33 -9.37 1.05 -10.46
C MET A 33 -8.07 1.01 -9.66
N LYS A 34 -8.11 0.54 -8.40
CA LYS A 34 -6.90 0.36 -7.56
C LYS A 34 -5.89 -0.54 -8.26
N ARG A 35 -6.35 -1.68 -8.81
CA ARG A 35 -5.52 -2.61 -9.57
C ARG A 35 -4.94 -1.97 -10.84
N SER A 36 -5.77 -1.31 -11.64
CA SER A 36 -5.31 -0.67 -12.89
C SER A 36 -4.28 0.42 -12.61
N LEU A 37 -4.48 1.21 -11.55
CA LEU A 37 -3.52 2.21 -11.10
C LEU A 37 -2.19 1.57 -10.69
N GLY A 38 -2.23 0.51 -9.87
CA GLY A 38 -1.05 -0.24 -9.46
C GLY A 38 -0.30 -0.86 -10.65
N CYS A 39 -1.00 -1.51 -11.58
CA CYS A 39 -0.39 -2.07 -12.79
C CYS A 39 0.26 -1.00 -13.66
N ARG A 40 -0.33 0.19 -13.76
CA ARG A 40 0.26 1.33 -14.49
C ARG A 40 1.51 1.85 -13.82
N LEU A 41 1.52 1.95 -12.49
CA LEU A 41 2.70 2.32 -11.72
C LEU A 41 3.84 1.30 -11.89
N LEU A 42 3.52 0.01 -11.84
CA LEU A 42 4.46 -1.08 -12.09
C LEU A 42 5.02 -1.06 -13.53
N CYS A 43 4.18 -0.76 -14.53
CA CYS A 43 4.64 -0.58 -15.90
C CYS A 43 5.53 0.65 -16.04
N ALA A 44 5.19 1.76 -15.39
CA ALA A 44 5.98 2.98 -15.40
C ALA A 44 7.35 2.79 -14.74
N SER A 45 7.43 2.06 -13.62
CA SER A 45 8.70 1.78 -12.94
C SER A 45 9.68 1.03 -13.85
N ARG A 46 9.19 0.13 -14.72
CA ARG A 46 10.00 -0.58 -15.72
C ARG A 46 10.59 0.32 -16.81
N ILE A 47 9.99 1.48 -17.06
CA ILE A 47 10.51 2.46 -18.04
C ILE A 47 11.68 3.24 -17.43
N VAL A 48 11.60 3.55 -16.13
CA VAL A 48 12.58 4.39 -15.43
C VAL A 48 13.66 3.60 -14.68
N CYS A 49 13.54 2.26 -14.60
CA CYS A 49 14.47 1.41 -13.84
C CYS A 49 15.93 1.47 -14.29
N GLY A 50 16.21 2.00 -15.50
CA GLY A 50 17.57 2.28 -15.96
C GLY A 50 18.26 3.43 -15.23
N ALA A 51 17.54 4.21 -14.41
CA ALA A 51 18.08 5.33 -13.66
C ALA A 51 18.23 4.97 -12.17
N GLY A 52 19.44 4.91 -11.64
CA GLY A 52 19.70 4.65 -10.22
C GLY A 52 20.10 3.20 -9.90
N ASP A 53 19.93 2.78 -8.65
CA ASP A 53 20.34 1.46 -8.17
C ASP A 53 19.32 0.38 -8.58
N SER A 54 19.78 -0.62 -9.33
CA SER A 54 18.95 -1.76 -9.76
C SER A 54 18.31 -2.50 -8.59
N LYS A 55 18.96 -2.59 -7.42
CA LYS A 55 18.40 -3.27 -6.24
C LYS A 55 17.20 -2.53 -5.68
N VAL A 56 17.23 -1.20 -5.71
CA VAL A 56 16.10 -0.37 -5.28
C VAL A 56 14.91 -0.58 -6.21
N TRP A 57 15.13 -0.68 -7.52
CA TRP A 57 14.06 -0.94 -8.48
C TRP A 57 13.48 -2.34 -8.38
N GLU A 58 14.30 -3.37 -8.17
CA GLU A 58 13.81 -4.73 -7.95
C GLU A 58 12.99 -4.82 -6.66
N ARG A 59 13.44 -4.17 -5.58
CA ARG A 59 12.68 -4.05 -4.34
C ARG A 59 11.35 -3.32 -4.57
N LEU A 60 11.37 -2.17 -5.23
CA LEU A 60 10.14 -1.41 -5.53
C LEU A 60 9.16 -2.25 -6.35
N LYS A 61 9.64 -2.97 -7.36
CA LYS A 61 8.83 -3.84 -8.20
C LYS A 61 8.18 -4.96 -7.38
N ALA A 62 8.96 -5.69 -6.60
CA ALA A 62 8.45 -6.77 -5.74
C ALA A 62 7.44 -6.25 -4.70
N SER A 63 7.70 -5.07 -4.15
CA SER A 63 6.84 -4.38 -3.19
C SER A 63 5.49 -3.96 -3.81
N LEU A 64 5.52 -3.41 -5.03
CA LEU A 64 4.32 -3.05 -5.77
C LEU A 64 3.51 -4.29 -6.17
N GLU A 65 4.16 -5.36 -6.63
CA GLU A 65 3.51 -6.62 -6.96
C GLU A 65 2.80 -7.21 -5.73
N ALA A 66 3.50 -7.34 -4.59
CA ALA A 66 2.92 -7.83 -3.34
C ALA A 66 1.76 -6.95 -2.83
N THR A 67 1.90 -5.63 -2.91
CA THR A 67 0.85 -4.68 -2.51
C THR A 67 -0.38 -4.81 -3.41
N ILE A 68 -0.19 -4.93 -4.73
CA ILE A 68 -1.31 -5.12 -5.67
C ILE A 68 -2.01 -6.43 -5.37
N ASP A 69 -1.27 -7.53 -5.21
CA ASP A 69 -1.83 -8.86 -5.01
C ASP A 69 -2.68 -8.94 -3.72
N LEU A 70 -2.23 -8.29 -2.63
CA LEU A 70 -2.99 -8.19 -1.38
C LEU A 70 -4.34 -7.46 -1.55
N HIS A 71 -4.42 -6.47 -2.45
CA HIS A 71 -5.61 -5.61 -2.62
C HIS A 71 -6.53 -6.02 -3.79
N VAL A 72 -6.21 -7.09 -4.53
CA VAL A 72 -6.98 -7.53 -5.72
C VAL A 72 -8.17 -8.43 -5.38
N GLY A 73 -8.32 -8.90 -4.13
CA GLY A 73 -9.38 -9.83 -3.72
C GLY A 73 -10.18 -9.43 -2.48
N ASN A 74 -11.07 -10.33 -2.03
CA ASN A 74 -11.67 -10.24 -0.71
C ASN A 74 -10.58 -10.47 0.32
N PHE A 75 -10.15 -9.40 0.97
CA PHE A 75 -9.16 -9.40 2.05
C PHE A 75 -9.53 -10.42 3.14
N SER A 76 -8.88 -11.58 3.12
CA SER A 76 -8.98 -12.56 4.20
C SER A 76 -7.86 -12.37 5.21
N GLN A 77 -8.09 -12.82 6.45
CA GLN A 77 -7.05 -12.82 7.46
C GLN A 77 -5.84 -13.68 7.05
N GLU A 78 -6.08 -14.74 6.27
CA GLU A 78 -5.05 -15.65 5.76
C GLU A 78 -4.17 -14.96 4.71
N ASP A 79 -4.76 -14.21 3.78
CA ASP A 79 -4.00 -13.47 2.75
C ASP A 79 -3.10 -12.40 3.36
N LEU A 80 -3.61 -11.67 4.37
CA LEU A 80 -2.83 -10.71 5.12
C LEU A 80 -1.67 -11.40 5.83
N TRP A 81 -1.95 -12.52 6.51
CA TRP A 81 -0.92 -13.27 7.23
C TRP A 81 0.18 -13.79 6.30
N ASN A 82 -0.19 -14.39 5.17
CA ASN A 82 0.75 -14.86 4.17
C ASN A 82 1.62 -13.72 3.63
N SER A 83 1.01 -12.57 3.33
CA SER A 83 1.75 -11.38 2.85
C SER A 83 2.73 -10.84 3.90
N LEU A 84 2.36 -10.88 5.18
CA LEU A 84 3.25 -10.51 6.29
C LEU A 84 4.41 -11.51 6.45
N MET A 85 4.15 -12.81 6.30
CA MET A 85 5.19 -13.82 6.31
C MET A 85 6.11 -13.72 5.09
N ASP A 86 5.60 -13.34 3.93
CA ASP A 86 6.41 -13.07 2.74
C ASP A 86 7.38 -11.92 2.99
N VAL A 87 6.96 -10.84 3.67
CA VAL A 87 7.88 -9.76 4.08
C VAL A 87 9.03 -10.32 4.92
N ARG A 88 8.71 -11.13 5.95
CA ARG A 88 9.70 -11.75 6.82
C ARG A 88 10.67 -12.64 6.04
N HIS A 89 10.15 -13.51 5.18
CA HIS A 89 10.96 -14.46 4.40
C HIS A 89 11.75 -13.80 3.26
N SER A 90 11.33 -12.63 2.79
CA SER A 90 11.99 -11.88 1.71
C SER A 90 13.37 -11.32 2.09
N ARG A 91 13.71 -11.28 3.38
CA ARG A 91 14.96 -10.68 3.90
C ARG A 91 15.19 -9.25 3.38
N GLY A 92 14.14 -8.43 3.37
CA GLY A 92 14.20 -7.03 2.97
C GLY A 92 14.08 -6.78 1.46
N ALA A 93 13.70 -7.79 0.69
CA ALA A 93 13.37 -7.63 -0.73
C ALA A 93 11.95 -7.10 -0.97
N ILE A 94 11.03 -7.28 -0.01
CA ILE A 94 9.63 -6.85 -0.11
C ILE A 94 9.30 -5.85 1.00
N TRP A 95 8.69 -4.73 0.60
CA TRP A 95 8.08 -3.75 1.48
C TRP A 95 6.57 -3.73 1.17
N LEU A 96 5.75 -4.18 2.12
CA LEU A 96 4.32 -4.33 1.92
C LEU A 96 3.60 -3.05 2.36
N ALA A 97 2.86 -2.41 1.46
CA ALA A 97 1.99 -1.28 1.81
C ALA A 97 0.56 -1.77 2.05
N ILE A 98 -0.08 -1.29 3.12
CA ILE A 98 -1.45 -1.62 3.51
C ILE A 98 -2.21 -0.32 3.77
N HIS A 99 -3.39 -0.16 3.17
CA HIS A 99 -4.25 0.99 3.45
C HIS A 99 -5.37 0.62 4.43
N LEU A 100 -5.36 1.23 5.61
CA LEU A 100 -6.40 1.10 6.64
C LEU A 100 -7.45 2.20 6.45
N GLU A 101 -8.39 1.97 5.54
CA GLU A 101 -9.43 2.96 5.17
C GLU A 101 -10.18 3.55 6.36
N PRO A 102 -10.65 2.78 7.38
CA PRO A 102 -11.41 3.34 8.49
C PRO A 102 -10.62 4.36 9.32
N GLN A 103 -9.28 4.28 9.28
CA GLN A 103 -8.37 5.08 10.08
C GLN A 103 -7.62 6.13 9.27
N ASN A 104 -7.84 6.21 7.95
CA ASN A 104 -7.12 7.13 7.06
C ASN A 104 -5.58 7.02 7.25
N ALA A 105 -5.14 5.78 7.46
CA ALA A 105 -3.76 5.43 7.77
C ALA A 105 -3.24 4.44 6.74
N ALA A 106 -1.99 4.58 6.35
CA ALA A 106 -1.23 3.61 5.59
C ALA A 106 -0.15 3.01 6.47
N LEU A 107 0.03 1.70 6.37
CA LEU A 107 1.13 0.97 6.99
C LEU A 107 2.10 0.54 5.90
N ILE A 108 3.40 0.68 6.15
CA ILE A 108 4.47 0.04 5.38
C ILE A 108 5.15 -0.97 6.29
N VAL A 109 5.16 -2.22 5.87
CA VAL A 109 5.76 -3.33 6.61
C VAL A 109 6.99 -3.84 5.85
N HIS A 110 8.15 -3.84 6.50
CA HIS A 110 9.39 -4.30 5.88
C HIS A 110 10.36 -4.89 6.91
N MET A 111 11.39 -5.57 6.45
CA MET A 111 12.50 -5.99 7.32
C MET A 111 13.48 -4.82 7.51
N ASP A 112 14.11 -4.73 8.67
CA ASP A 112 15.28 -3.88 8.83
C ASP A 112 16.48 -4.41 8.01
N ASP A 113 17.50 -3.56 7.83
CA ASP A 113 18.69 -3.92 7.04
C ASP A 113 19.47 -5.10 7.67
N GLY A 114 19.33 -5.31 8.98
CA GLY A 114 19.91 -6.43 9.73
C GLY A 114 19.17 -7.76 9.54
N GLY A 115 17.91 -7.72 9.11
CA GLY A 115 17.03 -8.88 9.01
C GLY A 115 16.62 -9.46 10.37
N GLU A 116 16.75 -8.68 11.44
CA GLU A 116 16.44 -9.11 12.82
C GLU A 116 15.03 -8.72 13.23
N ASN A 117 14.49 -7.64 12.63
CA ASN A 117 13.21 -7.06 13.00
C ASN A 117 12.30 -6.86 11.80
N VAL A 118 11.01 -7.09 12.01
CA VAL A 118 9.92 -6.64 11.13
C VAL A 118 9.48 -5.26 11.61
N ILE A 119 9.63 -4.26 10.75
CA ILE A 119 9.28 -2.88 11.00
C ILE A 119 7.88 -2.60 10.46
N PHE A 120 7.05 -1.97 11.29
CA PHE A 120 5.74 -1.44 10.92
C PHE A 120 5.81 0.09 11.01
N GLU A 121 5.79 0.76 9.86
CA GLU A 121 5.76 2.22 9.77
C GLU A 121 4.36 2.71 9.42
N GLU A 122 3.88 3.74 10.12
CA GLU A 122 2.54 4.30 9.94
C GLU A 122 2.58 5.72 9.35
N PHE A 123 1.65 5.99 8.43
CA PHE A 123 1.54 7.24 7.68
C PHE A 123 0.09 7.68 7.57
N GLN A 124 -0.16 8.98 7.71
CA GLN A 124 -1.46 9.56 7.39
C GLN A 124 -1.61 9.72 5.87
N THR A 125 -2.71 9.22 5.29
CA THR A 125 -2.92 9.24 3.83
C THR A 125 -3.55 10.53 3.32
N ALA A 126 -4.29 11.27 4.16
CA ALA A 126 -4.85 12.59 3.84
C ALA A 126 -5.03 13.48 5.09
N ALA A 127 -5.05 14.80 4.90
CA ALA A 127 -5.40 15.73 5.99
C ALA A 127 -6.76 15.37 6.58
N PRO A 128 -6.93 15.38 7.92
CA PRO A 128 -8.15 14.90 8.55
C PRO A 128 -9.32 15.79 8.15
N VAL A 129 -10.17 15.31 7.24
CA VAL A 129 -11.49 15.88 7.01
C VAL A 129 -12.36 15.31 8.13
N ALA A 130 -13.03 16.19 8.88
CA ALA A 130 -13.86 15.83 10.04
C ALA A 130 -14.90 14.71 9.77
N ASP A 131 -15.21 14.45 8.49
CA ASP A 131 -16.11 13.39 8.03
C ASP A 131 -15.50 11.97 7.95
N VAL A 132 -14.17 11.81 8.01
CA VAL A 132 -13.47 10.51 7.83
C VAL A 132 -13.25 9.78 9.17
N LEU A 133 -13.28 10.49 10.30
CA LEU A 133 -13.14 9.90 11.65
C LEU A 133 -14.50 9.46 12.23
N LYS A 134 -15.23 8.59 11.52
CA LYS A 134 -16.59 8.15 11.91
C LYS A 134 -16.67 6.85 12.72
N THR A 135 -15.55 6.26 13.12
CA THR A 135 -15.55 4.99 13.86
C THR A 135 -15.56 5.24 15.38
N GLU A 136 -16.37 4.48 16.13
CA GLU A 136 -16.43 4.56 17.61
C GLU A 136 -15.07 4.27 18.28
N ASN A 137 -14.15 3.62 17.54
CA ASN A 137 -12.76 3.36 17.93
C ASN A 137 -11.76 3.99 16.95
N ALA A 138 -12.07 5.18 16.41
CA ALA A 138 -11.10 5.92 15.63
C ALA A 138 -9.84 6.11 16.48
N LEU A 139 -8.68 5.75 15.93
CA LEU A 139 -7.39 5.98 16.58
C LEU A 139 -7.23 7.50 16.75
N THR A 140 -7.59 8.01 17.93
CA THR A 140 -7.43 9.41 18.32
C THR A 140 -5.97 9.60 18.74
N TRP A 141 -5.08 9.72 17.76
CA TRP A 141 -3.67 9.91 18.05
C TRP A 141 -3.14 11.22 17.50
N ASP A 142 -2.47 11.96 18.38
CA ASP A 142 -1.59 13.05 18.00
C ASP A 142 -0.39 12.44 17.25
N PHE A 143 -0.42 12.54 15.92
CA PHE A 143 0.65 12.10 15.04
C PHE A 143 1.98 12.78 15.41
N PRO A 144 2.99 11.98 15.80
CA PRO A 144 4.15 11.87 14.94
C PRO A 144 4.47 10.40 14.62
N SER A 145 4.81 10.15 13.35
CA SER A 145 5.25 8.89 12.72
C SER A 145 5.92 7.91 13.69
N ARG A 146 5.20 6.87 14.10
CA ARG A 146 5.75 5.80 14.94
C ARG A 146 6.05 4.59 14.06
N ALA A 147 7.31 4.18 14.05
CA ALA A 147 7.70 2.85 13.62
C ALA A 147 7.76 1.93 14.84
N ILE A 148 7.21 0.72 14.74
CA ILE A 148 7.40 -0.34 15.73
C ILE A 148 8.30 -1.40 15.10
N ALA A 149 9.29 -1.87 15.85
CA ALA A 149 10.14 -2.98 15.48
C ALA A 149 9.72 -4.22 16.28
N ILE A 150 9.35 -5.30 15.58
CA ILE A 150 9.02 -6.58 16.19
C ILE A 150 10.16 -7.56 15.88
N PRO A 151 10.80 -8.16 16.90
CA PRO A 151 11.83 -9.17 16.69
C PRO A 151 11.29 -10.35 15.85
N THR A 152 12.07 -10.83 14.90
CA THR A 152 11.71 -12.01 14.08
C THR A 152 11.49 -13.29 14.89
N SER A 153 12.00 -13.34 16.13
CA SER A 153 11.73 -14.41 17.10
C SER A 153 10.32 -14.38 17.69
N GLU A 154 9.69 -13.21 17.73
CA GLU A 154 8.31 -13.01 18.19
C GLU A 154 7.32 -12.99 17.02
N PHE A 155 7.79 -12.64 15.82
CA PHE A 155 7.01 -12.62 14.60
C PHE A 155 7.04 -13.98 13.89
N THR A 156 6.33 -14.98 14.44
CA THR A 156 6.38 -16.38 14.00
C THR A 156 5.05 -16.89 13.42
N ASP A 157 5.12 -17.94 12.60
CA ASP A 157 3.96 -18.74 12.17
C ASP A 157 3.24 -19.34 13.39
N HIS A 158 1.92 -19.16 13.46
CA HIS A 158 1.06 -19.79 14.48
C HIS A 158 0.62 -21.20 14.05
#